data_AF-A0A3D5DDA2-F1
#
_entry.id   AF-A0A3D5DDA2-F1
#
_cell.length_a   1.000
_cell.length_b   1.000
_cell.length_c   1.000
_cell.angle_alpha   90.00
_cell.angle_beta   90.00
_cell.angle_gamma   90.00
#
_symmetry.space_group_name_H-M   'P 1'
#
loop_
_entity.id
_entity.type
_entity.pdbx_description
1 polymer ?
#
loop_
_entity_poly.entity_id
_entity_poly.type
_entity_poly.pdbx_seq_one_letter_code
_entity_poly.pdbx_strand_id
1 'polypeptide(L)'
;GEPLVWAAWSQIATIGDAEEFESTVPPLFYLGRKLLKGFFGSGKYRGGPGNSAVHWCVEPGQHVALTRPNGGLSCTPSVGLGMSGGYPGPGSFMVSARGTNLDEVIANGETPRDASELLEMADNGKLKIENLEIWKTDCPELALENNDLFVDAAGSSGGWGDPLDRDPALVIQDLNDGMTPHYNFVSEMNGVIAIQDENGVWQIDEAGTAKKRTELRKARLAESETAKSWWDAERQRITEKTFTPEVREMYAQSLSFEKFNREFSGFWQVEPGYTLEELAS
;
A
#
# COMPACT_ATOMS: atom_id res chain seq x y z
N GLY A 1 13.58 1.45 6.87
CA GLY A 1 13.94 0.22 6.15
C GLY A 1 14.61 0.63 4.86
N GLU A 2 15.45 -0.24 4.32
CA GLU A 2 16.06 -0.02 3.01
C GLU A 2 15.05 -0.35 1.90
N PRO A 3 14.95 0.46 0.83
CA PRO A 3 14.07 0.19 -0.30
C PRO A 3 14.60 -0.97 -1.15
N LEU A 4 13.71 -1.89 -1.55
CA LEU A 4 13.96 -2.87 -2.64
C LEU A 4 15.17 -3.81 -2.47
N VAL A 5 15.57 -4.12 -1.23
CA VAL A 5 16.78 -4.94 -0.97
C VAL A 5 16.52 -6.42 -0.65
N TRP A 6 15.26 -6.83 -0.48
CA TRP A 6 14.95 -8.15 0.06
C TRP A 6 13.66 -8.76 -0.49
N ALA A 7 13.65 -10.09 -0.62
CA ALA A 7 12.46 -10.88 -0.89
C ALA A 7 12.44 -12.10 0.05
N ALA A 8 11.26 -12.49 0.57
CA ALA A 8 11.13 -13.57 1.55
C ALA A 8 11.70 -14.92 1.10
N TRP A 9 11.75 -15.15 -0.20
CA TRP A 9 12.18 -16.39 -0.83
C TRP A 9 13.59 -16.31 -1.43
N SER A 10 14.28 -15.16 -1.36
CA SER A 10 15.67 -15.02 -1.82
C SER A 10 16.48 -14.05 -0.96
N GLN A 11 17.64 -14.52 -0.51
CA GLN A 11 18.62 -13.69 0.22
C GLN A 11 19.51 -12.86 -0.72
N ILE A 12 19.43 -13.10 -2.03
CA ILE A 12 20.24 -12.42 -3.06
C ILE A 12 19.26 -11.76 -4.03
N ALA A 13 18.45 -10.84 -3.51
CA ALA A 13 17.46 -10.14 -4.30
C ALA A 13 18.13 -9.14 -5.23
N THR A 14 17.67 -9.11 -6.48
CA THR A 14 18.00 -8.08 -7.46
C THR A 14 16.72 -7.65 -8.15
N ILE A 15 16.62 -6.37 -8.48
CA ILE A 15 15.51 -5.79 -9.25
C ILE A 15 15.73 -5.91 -10.76
N GLY A 16 16.88 -6.43 -11.20
CA GLY A 16 17.25 -6.58 -12.60
C GLY A 16 17.50 -5.26 -13.33
N ASP A 17 18.11 -5.34 -14.50
CA ASP A 17 18.31 -4.21 -15.40
C ASP A 17 17.09 -4.00 -16.31
N ALA A 18 16.73 -2.73 -16.54
CA ALA A 18 15.58 -2.40 -17.38
C ALA A 18 15.78 -2.86 -18.83
N GLU A 19 16.98 -2.67 -19.39
CA GLU A 19 17.32 -3.07 -20.76
C GLU A 19 17.25 -4.59 -20.95
N GLU A 20 17.65 -5.38 -19.95
CA GLU A 20 17.54 -6.84 -19.99
C GLU A 20 16.07 -7.27 -20.02
N PHE A 21 15.24 -6.65 -19.19
CA PHE A 21 13.79 -6.91 -19.18
C PHE A 21 13.15 -6.57 -20.53
N GLU A 22 13.43 -5.40 -21.09
CA GLU A 22 12.92 -4.97 -22.39
C GLU A 22 13.38 -5.91 -23.52
N SER A 23 14.61 -6.44 -23.44
CA SER A 23 15.08 -7.45 -24.39
C SER A 23 14.34 -8.79 -24.29
N THR A 24 13.86 -9.13 -23.10
CA THR A 24 13.18 -10.40 -22.79
C THR A 24 11.69 -10.32 -23.10
N VAL A 25 11.08 -9.15 -22.94
CA VAL A 25 9.67 -8.88 -23.23
C VAL A 25 9.57 -7.69 -24.20
N PRO A 26 9.87 -7.91 -25.50
CA PRO A 26 10.07 -6.84 -26.48
C PRO A 26 8.95 -5.80 -26.65
N PRO A 27 7.65 -6.10 -26.43
CA PRO A 27 6.62 -5.08 -26.58
C PRO A 27 6.43 -4.22 -25.32
N LEU A 28 7.18 -4.40 -24.23
CA LEU A 28 6.97 -3.67 -22.97
C LEU A 28 8.21 -2.87 -22.57
N PHE A 29 8.10 -1.55 -22.68
CA PHE A 29 9.16 -0.59 -22.36
C PHE A 29 8.92 0.09 -21.01
N TYR A 30 9.97 0.40 -20.26
CA TYR A 30 9.86 1.20 -19.05
C TYR A 30 9.73 2.69 -19.38
N LEU A 31 8.60 3.30 -19.03
CA LEU A 31 8.50 4.77 -18.96
C LEU A 31 9.06 5.32 -17.64
N GLY A 32 9.01 4.50 -16.59
CA GLY A 32 9.60 4.85 -15.31
C GLY A 32 9.68 3.66 -14.37
N ARG A 33 10.67 3.71 -13.48
CA ARG A 33 10.89 2.77 -12.38
C ARG A 33 11.41 3.56 -11.19
N LYS A 34 10.53 3.92 -10.26
CA LYS A 34 10.79 4.90 -9.19
C LYS A 34 10.34 4.36 -7.84
N LEU A 35 10.92 4.89 -6.76
CA LEU A 35 10.34 4.71 -5.42
C LEU A 35 9.05 5.52 -5.33
N LEU A 36 8.01 4.89 -4.80
CA LEU A 36 6.69 5.49 -4.75
C LEU A 36 6.54 6.30 -3.46
N LYS A 37 6.21 7.58 -3.64
CA LYS A 37 6.02 8.56 -2.56
C LYS A 37 4.91 8.08 -1.60
N GLY A 38 5.21 8.10 -0.31
CA GLY A 38 4.30 7.66 0.75
C GLY A 38 4.04 6.16 0.80
N PHE A 39 4.71 5.35 -0.02
CA PHE A 39 4.45 3.93 -0.13
C PHE A 39 5.32 3.09 0.82
N PHE A 40 5.13 3.31 2.12
CA PHE A 40 5.82 2.61 3.22
C PHE A 40 5.00 2.64 4.51
N GLY A 41 5.28 1.69 5.41
CA GLY A 41 4.69 1.67 6.75
C GLY A 41 5.32 2.71 7.66
N SER A 42 4.49 3.45 8.39
CA SER A 42 4.94 4.47 9.34
C SER A 42 5.41 3.85 10.66
N GLY A 43 6.40 4.43 11.31
CA GLY A 43 6.89 3.99 12.62
C GLY A 43 8.03 4.88 13.12
N LYS A 44 8.52 4.63 14.34
CA LYS A 44 9.78 5.22 14.83
C LYS A 44 10.88 5.05 13.79
N TYR A 45 11.00 3.84 13.25
CA TYR A 45 11.72 3.58 12.01
C TYR A 45 10.70 3.21 10.93
N ARG A 46 10.54 4.08 9.92
CA ARG A 46 9.65 3.79 8.78
C ARG A 46 10.12 2.57 7.99
N GLY A 47 9.20 1.93 7.28
CA GLY A 47 9.50 0.90 6.29
C GLY A 47 10.39 1.42 5.15
N GLY A 48 11.00 0.49 4.43
CA GLY A 48 11.54 0.73 3.10
C GLY A 48 10.42 1.12 2.12
N PRO A 49 10.57 2.21 1.36
CA PRO A 49 9.64 2.57 0.30
C PRO A 49 9.59 1.48 -0.76
N GLY A 50 8.38 1.13 -1.19
CA GLY A 50 8.22 0.29 -2.36
C GLY A 50 8.43 1.09 -3.66
N ASN A 51 8.50 0.37 -4.77
CA ASN A 51 8.64 0.97 -6.09
C ASN A 51 7.32 0.97 -6.84
N SER A 52 7.28 1.81 -7.87
CA SER A 52 6.34 1.69 -8.96
C SER A 52 7.09 1.65 -10.29
N ALA A 53 6.59 0.83 -11.22
CA ALA A 53 7.10 0.74 -12.57
C ALA A 53 5.96 0.88 -13.57
N VAL A 54 6.16 1.71 -14.60
CA VAL A 54 5.21 1.95 -15.69
C VAL A 54 5.75 1.25 -16.93
N HIS A 55 5.02 0.24 -17.40
CA HIS A 55 5.28 -0.46 -18.65
C HIS A 55 4.39 0.09 -19.75
N TRP A 56 4.99 0.47 -20.87
CA TRP A 56 4.33 0.93 -22.07
C TRP A 56 4.36 -0.15 -23.14
N CYS A 57 3.18 -0.50 -23.66
CA CYS A 57 3.04 -1.46 -24.73
C CYS A 57 3.28 -0.82 -26.11
N VAL A 58 4.26 -1.30 -26.85
CA VAL A 58 4.63 -0.84 -28.19
C VAL A 58 4.54 -2.01 -29.16
N GLU A 59 3.76 -1.84 -30.23
CA GLU A 59 3.62 -2.79 -31.34
C GLU A 59 3.52 -4.27 -30.89
N PRO A 60 2.51 -4.66 -30.08
CA PRO A 60 2.40 -6.00 -29.49
C PRO A 60 2.21 -7.16 -30.48
N GLY A 61 2.20 -6.88 -31.78
CA GLY A 61 1.96 -7.86 -32.83
C GLY A 61 0.53 -8.38 -32.80
N GLN A 62 0.36 -9.71 -32.88
CA GLN A 62 -0.96 -10.34 -32.94
C GLN A 62 -1.64 -10.42 -31.58
N HIS A 63 -0.87 -10.66 -30.52
CA HIS A 63 -1.38 -10.81 -29.17
C HIS A 63 -0.22 -10.75 -28.16
N VAL A 64 -0.28 -9.79 -27.25
CA VAL A 64 0.42 -9.87 -25.98
C VAL A 64 -0.62 -9.73 -24.88
N ALA A 65 -0.51 -10.55 -23.85
CA ALA A 65 -1.33 -10.39 -22.67
C ALA A 65 -0.47 -10.38 -21.41
N LEU A 66 -0.91 -9.59 -20.45
CA LEU A 66 -0.29 -9.51 -19.14
C LEU A 66 -1.28 -9.94 -18.07
N THR A 67 -0.79 -10.79 -17.19
CA THR A 67 -1.31 -10.94 -15.85
C THR A 67 -0.13 -10.89 -14.90
N ARG A 68 -0.34 -10.36 -13.71
CA ARG A 68 0.68 -10.36 -12.67
C ARG A 68 0.07 -10.95 -11.40
N PRO A 69 0.32 -12.23 -11.13
CA PRO A 69 -0.02 -12.81 -9.85
C PRO A 69 0.92 -12.22 -8.79
N ASN A 70 0.38 -11.64 -7.73
CA ASN A 70 1.18 -11.13 -6.63
C ASN A 70 0.48 -11.40 -5.31
N GLY A 71 1.10 -12.21 -4.44
CA GLY A 71 0.59 -12.47 -3.09
C GLY A 71 0.49 -11.23 -2.19
N GLY A 72 1.09 -10.10 -2.61
CA GLY A 72 0.93 -8.78 -1.99
C GLY A 72 -0.24 -7.95 -2.53
N LEU A 73 -0.91 -8.37 -3.61
CA LEU A 73 -2.20 -7.85 -4.08
C LEU A 73 -3.29 -8.47 -3.22
N SER A 74 -3.38 -7.98 -1.99
CA SER A 74 -4.42 -8.36 -1.06
C SER A 74 -5.12 -7.10 -0.59
N CYS A 75 -6.42 -7.22 -0.32
CA CYS A 75 -7.16 -6.25 0.49
C CYS A 75 -6.61 -6.13 1.92
N THR A 76 -5.58 -6.90 2.28
CA THR A 76 -4.90 -6.91 3.58
C THR A 76 -3.39 -6.68 3.44
N PRO A 77 -2.72 -6.07 4.42
CA PRO A 77 -1.27 -5.87 4.41
C PRO A 77 -0.53 -7.17 4.81
N SER A 78 -0.64 -8.21 3.99
CA SER A 78 -0.18 -9.58 4.27
C SER A 78 1.33 -9.71 4.53
N VAL A 79 2.15 -8.86 3.92
CA VAL A 79 3.63 -8.97 3.92
C VAL A 79 4.34 -7.89 4.73
N GLY A 80 3.62 -6.92 5.27
CA GLY A 80 4.22 -5.74 5.88
C GLY A 80 3.45 -5.19 7.06
N LEU A 81 2.97 -6.03 7.98
CA LEU A 81 2.04 -5.68 9.08
C LEU A 81 2.47 -4.52 10.01
N GLY A 82 3.78 -4.26 10.11
CA GLY A 82 4.35 -3.35 11.12
C GLY A 82 4.59 -4.07 12.45
N MET A 83 5.50 -3.53 13.26
CA MET A 83 5.92 -4.17 14.52
C MET A 83 6.02 -3.16 15.66
N SER A 84 5.66 -3.59 16.86
CA SER A 84 5.84 -2.83 18.11
C SER A 84 5.27 -1.40 18.08
N GLY A 85 4.11 -1.20 17.45
CA GLY A 85 3.46 0.10 17.29
C GLY A 85 3.68 0.76 15.92
N GLY A 86 4.48 0.14 15.05
CA GLY A 86 4.59 0.53 13.65
C GLY A 86 3.37 0.10 12.84
N TYR A 87 3.04 0.88 11.82
CA TYR A 87 1.94 0.66 10.90
C TYR A 87 2.33 -0.24 9.74
N PRO A 88 1.35 -0.90 9.12
CA PRO A 88 1.60 -1.70 7.95
C PRO A 88 2.07 -0.86 6.76
N GLY A 89 2.86 -1.47 5.88
CA GLY A 89 3.11 -0.95 4.54
C GLY A 89 1.83 -1.04 3.69
N PRO A 90 1.61 -0.10 2.75
CA PRO A 90 0.47 -0.21 1.84
C PRO A 90 0.54 -1.50 1.02
N GLY A 91 -0.64 -2.11 0.78
CA GLY A 91 -0.76 -3.28 -0.09
C GLY A 91 -0.28 -2.98 -1.51
N SER A 92 0.21 -4.00 -2.20
CA SER A 92 0.56 -3.84 -3.62
C SER A 92 -0.70 -3.58 -4.42
N PHE A 93 -0.56 -2.88 -5.54
CA PHE A 93 -1.64 -2.67 -6.49
C PHE A 93 -1.08 -2.59 -7.91
N MET A 94 -1.98 -2.74 -8.88
CA MET A 94 -1.65 -2.52 -10.29
C MET A 94 -2.64 -1.55 -10.90
N VAL A 95 -2.24 -0.93 -11.98
CA VAL A 95 -3.10 -0.09 -12.80
C VAL A 95 -2.98 -0.56 -14.24
N SER A 96 -4.11 -0.85 -14.88
CA SER A 96 -4.18 -1.01 -16.32
C SER A 96 -4.89 0.19 -16.91
N ALA A 97 -4.20 0.92 -17.79
CA ALA A 97 -4.75 2.02 -18.56
C ALA A 97 -4.71 1.64 -20.03
N ARG A 98 -5.87 1.32 -20.59
CA ARG A 98 -6.02 0.83 -21.96
C ARG A 98 -6.76 1.83 -22.85
N GLY A 99 -6.42 1.83 -24.14
CA GLY A 99 -6.95 2.79 -25.11
C GLY A 99 -6.49 4.21 -24.75
N THR A 100 -5.19 4.42 -24.59
CA THR A 100 -4.65 5.71 -24.17
C THR A 100 -4.26 6.60 -25.35
N ASN A 101 -4.24 7.93 -25.15
CA ASN A 101 -3.69 8.89 -26.11
C ASN A 101 -2.18 9.13 -25.93
N LEU A 102 -1.42 8.13 -25.46
CA LEU A 102 -0.03 8.32 -25.02
C LEU A 102 0.89 8.94 -26.08
N ASP A 103 0.68 8.67 -27.37
CA ASP A 103 1.45 9.32 -28.45
C ASP A 103 1.38 10.85 -28.38
N GLU A 104 0.20 11.42 -28.12
CA GLU A 104 0.02 12.87 -27.96
C GLU A 104 0.76 13.38 -26.72
N VAL A 105 0.72 12.60 -25.64
CA VAL A 105 1.36 12.93 -24.36
C VAL A 105 2.88 12.93 -24.51
N ILE A 106 3.44 11.89 -25.16
CA ILE A 106 4.86 11.78 -25.51
C ILE A 106 5.28 12.90 -26.46
N ALA A 107 4.47 13.22 -27.47
CA ALA A 107 4.75 14.31 -28.41
C ALA A 107 4.85 15.68 -27.73
N ASN A 108 4.17 15.85 -26.59
CA ASN A 108 4.27 17.05 -25.74
C ASN A 108 5.44 17.00 -24.75
N GLY A 109 6.23 15.92 -24.75
CA GLY A 109 7.39 15.75 -23.87
C GLY A 109 7.03 15.30 -22.45
N GLU A 110 5.82 14.78 -22.23
CA GLU A 110 5.36 14.28 -20.94
C GLU A 110 5.22 12.75 -20.99
N THR A 111 5.47 12.06 -19.87
CA THR A 111 5.15 10.64 -19.67
C THR A 111 4.89 10.37 -18.19
N PRO A 112 3.96 9.48 -17.83
CA PRO A 112 3.82 9.04 -16.45
C PRO A 112 4.95 8.07 -16.09
N ARG A 113 5.67 8.31 -14.99
CA ARG A 113 6.84 7.50 -14.59
C ARG A 113 6.62 6.63 -13.36
N ASP A 114 5.45 6.77 -12.72
CA ASP A 114 4.98 5.93 -11.63
C ASP A 114 3.44 5.95 -11.60
N ALA A 115 2.85 5.11 -10.74
CA ALA A 115 1.40 5.02 -10.59
C ALA A 115 0.74 6.34 -10.17
N SER A 116 1.40 7.17 -9.36
CA SER A 116 0.82 8.44 -8.92
C SER A 116 0.78 9.45 -10.06
N GLU A 117 1.87 9.58 -10.82
CA GLU A 117 1.92 10.44 -12.00
C GLU A 117 0.88 10.01 -13.05
N LEU A 118 0.71 8.69 -13.29
CA LEU A 118 -0.32 8.19 -14.21
C LEU A 118 -1.72 8.61 -13.77
N LEU A 119 -2.08 8.34 -12.50
CA LEU A 119 -3.41 8.66 -11.98
C LEU A 119 -3.66 10.17 -11.96
N GLU A 120 -2.66 10.99 -11.62
CA GLU A 120 -2.77 12.45 -11.67
C GLU A 120 -2.99 12.97 -13.10
N MET A 121 -2.25 12.43 -14.09
CA MET A 121 -2.43 12.78 -15.50
C MET A 121 -3.79 12.33 -16.05
N ALA A 122 -4.33 11.22 -15.56
CA ALA A 122 -5.68 10.78 -15.88
C ALA A 122 -6.73 11.74 -15.29
N ASP A 123 -6.61 12.07 -14.01
CA ASP A 123 -7.55 12.94 -13.29
C ASP A 123 -7.59 14.36 -13.86
N ASN A 124 -6.45 14.90 -14.30
CA ASN A 124 -6.37 16.24 -14.91
C ASN A 124 -6.64 16.24 -16.43
N GLY A 125 -6.91 15.08 -17.02
CA GLY A 125 -7.27 14.92 -18.43
C GLY A 125 -6.13 15.04 -19.44
N LYS A 126 -4.87 15.14 -18.98
CA LYS A 126 -3.70 15.11 -19.87
C LYS A 126 -3.53 13.75 -20.53
N LEU A 127 -3.69 12.68 -19.76
CA LEU A 127 -3.70 11.31 -20.24
C LEU A 127 -5.17 10.85 -20.34
N LYS A 128 -5.68 10.74 -21.55
CA LYS A 128 -7.00 10.18 -21.84
C LYS A 128 -6.87 8.66 -21.88
N ILE A 129 -7.80 7.97 -21.22
CA ILE A 129 -7.79 6.53 -21.06
C ILE A 129 -9.22 6.04 -21.27
N GLU A 130 -9.45 5.12 -22.20
CA GLU A 130 -10.77 4.54 -22.43
C GLU A 130 -11.16 3.57 -21.32
N ASN A 131 -10.20 2.80 -20.81
CA ASN A 131 -10.41 1.83 -19.74
C ASN A 131 -9.29 1.92 -18.69
N LEU A 132 -9.63 2.48 -17.53
CA LEU A 132 -8.75 2.60 -16.37
C LEU A 132 -9.24 1.69 -15.24
N GLU A 133 -8.44 0.70 -14.87
CA GLU A 133 -8.74 -0.23 -13.78
C GLU A 133 -7.59 -0.26 -12.76
N ILE A 134 -7.95 -0.19 -11.48
CA ILE A 134 -7.00 -0.33 -10.35
C ILE A 134 -7.25 -1.68 -9.69
N TRP A 135 -6.27 -2.55 -9.75
CA TRP A 135 -6.36 -3.92 -9.26
C TRP A 135 -5.72 -4.03 -7.87
N LYS A 136 -6.53 -4.41 -6.88
CA LYS A 136 -6.09 -4.77 -5.51
C LYS A 136 -6.08 -6.29 -5.28
N THR A 137 -6.40 -7.04 -6.31
CA THR A 137 -6.29 -8.48 -6.45
C THR A 137 -5.51 -8.77 -7.72
N ASP A 138 -5.15 -10.03 -7.96
CA ASP A 138 -4.58 -10.44 -9.24
C ASP A 138 -5.52 -9.99 -10.38
N CYS A 139 -4.97 -9.29 -11.37
CA CYS A 139 -5.74 -8.92 -12.56
C CYS A 139 -5.94 -10.16 -13.44
N PRO A 140 -7.07 -10.25 -14.17
CA PRO A 140 -7.22 -11.26 -15.19
C PRO A 140 -6.14 -11.09 -16.27
N GLU A 141 -6.08 -12.03 -17.21
CA GLU A 141 -5.28 -11.85 -18.41
C GLU A 141 -5.80 -10.64 -19.20
N LEU A 142 -4.96 -9.61 -19.32
CA LEU A 142 -5.27 -8.38 -20.04
C LEU A 142 -4.52 -8.40 -21.38
N ALA A 143 -5.25 -8.56 -22.48
CA ALA A 143 -4.70 -8.30 -23.81
C ALA A 143 -4.37 -6.82 -23.94
N LEU A 144 -3.12 -6.50 -24.26
CA LEU A 144 -2.65 -5.13 -24.42
C LEU A 144 -2.58 -4.76 -25.89
N GLU A 145 -2.97 -3.52 -26.17
CA GLU A 145 -2.83 -2.88 -27.47
C GLU A 145 -1.69 -1.84 -27.44
N ASN A 146 -1.33 -1.32 -28.61
CA ASN A 146 -0.33 -0.27 -28.71
C ASN A 146 -0.76 0.95 -27.88
N ASN A 147 0.18 1.52 -27.11
CA ASN A 147 -0.02 2.61 -26.16
C ASN A 147 -0.81 2.28 -24.89
N ASP A 148 -1.14 1.02 -24.66
CA ASP A 148 -1.62 0.63 -23.33
C ASP A 148 -0.49 0.75 -22.30
N LEU A 149 -0.85 1.15 -21.08
CA LEU A 149 0.05 1.21 -19.94
C LEU A 149 -0.35 0.17 -18.91
N PHE A 150 0.65 -0.55 -18.42
CA PHE A 150 0.51 -1.45 -17.28
C PHE A 150 1.48 -1.02 -16.18
N VAL A 151 0.94 -0.71 -15.01
CA VAL A 151 1.72 -0.19 -13.89
C VAL A 151 1.64 -1.13 -12.71
N ASP A 152 2.76 -1.39 -12.07
CA ASP A 152 2.80 -2.03 -10.76
C ASP A 152 3.30 -1.08 -9.68
N ALA A 153 2.81 -1.28 -8.47
CA ALA A 153 3.33 -0.69 -7.25
C ALA A 153 3.43 -1.76 -6.16
N ALA A 154 4.65 -2.05 -5.70
CA ALA A 154 4.94 -3.16 -4.81
C ALA A 154 6.20 -2.92 -3.97
N GLY A 155 6.52 -3.88 -3.09
CA GLY A 155 7.79 -3.88 -2.35
C GLY A 155 7.84 -2.91 -1.16
N SER A 156 6.70 -2.39 -0.70
CA SER A 156 6.63 -1.64 0.55
C SER A 156 6.84 -2.57 1.75
N SER A 157 7.26 -2.00 2.87
CA SER A 157 7.41 -2.75 4.13
C SER A 157 6.78 -2.00 5.30
N GLY A 158 6.45 -2.74 6.36
CA GLY A 158 5.90 -2.18 7.60
C GLY A 158 6.93 -1.34 8.37
N GLY A 159 6.42 -0.43 9.20
CA GLY A 159 7.23 0.34 10.13
C GLY A 159 7.52 -0.41 11.43
N TRP A 160 8.44 0.13 12.23
CA TRP A 160 8.76 -0.36 13.57
C TRP A 160 8.63 0.75 14.61
N GLY A 161 7.97 0.49 15.73
CA GLY A 161 7.81 1.44 16.83
C GLY A 161 6.75 2.53 16.58
N ASP A 162 6.31 3.23 17.63
CA ASP A 162 5.35 4.33 17.52
C ASP A 162 5.89 5.47 16.62
N PRO A 163 5.17 5.89 15.57
CA PRO A 163 5.52 7.04 14.75
C PRO A 163 5.80 8.35 15.51
N LEU A 164 5.22 8.57 16.70
CA LEU A 164 5.49 9.74 17.54
C LEU A 164 6.85 9.71 18.23
N ASP A 165 7.56 8.57 18.17
CA ASP A 165 8.92 8.41 18.71
C ASP A 165 9.99 8.46 17.61
N ARG A 166 9.58 8.69 16.34
CA ARG A 166 10.52 8.91 15.23
C ARG A 166 11.34 10.18 15.50
N ASP A 167 12.62 10.14 15.16
CA ASP A 167 13.47 11.33 15.19
C ASP A 167 12.90 12.40 14.25
N PRO A 168 12.51 13.59 14.76
CA PRO A 168 11.99 14.66 13.92
C PRO A 168 12.92 15.08 12.77
N ALA A 169 14.24 15.00 12.94
CA ALA A 169 15.18 15.35 11.87
C ALA A 169 15.05 14.40 10.67
N LEU A 170 14.83 13.10 10.91
CA LEU A 170 14.59 12.11 9.85
C LEU A 170 13.24 12.36 9.14
N VAL A 171 12.26 12.92 9.85
CA VAL A 171 10.96 13.29 9.27
C VAL A 171 11.12 14.49 8.33
N ILE A 172 11.88 15.51 8.74
CA ILE A 172 12.22 16.65 7.89
C ILE A 172 13.02 16.20 6.67
N GLN A 173 13.95 15.26 6.85
CA GLN A 173 14.67 14.69 5.72
C GLN A 173 13.71 14.01 4.73
N ASP A 174 12.78 13.16 5.20
CA ASP A 174 11.81 12.51 4.31
C ASP A 174 10.91 13.52 3.57
N LEU A 175 10.58 14.66 4.21
CA LEU A 175 9.84 15.77 3.58
C LEU A 175 10.66 16.44 2.46
N ASN A 176 11.93 16.76 2.74
CA ASN A 176 12.83 17.40 1.78
C ASN A 176 13.24 16.46 0.63
N ASP A 177 13.37 15.16 0.91
CA ASP A 177 13.63 14.12 -0.10
C ASP A 177 12.38 13.83 -0.96
N GLY A 178 11.22 14.43 -0.64
CA GLY A 178 9.97 14.25 -1.37
C GLY A 178 9.32 12.88 -1.19
N MET A 179 9.74 12.11 -0.18
CA MET A 179 9.29 10.74 0.06
C MET A 179 7.95 10.66 0.79
N THR A 180 7.54 11.69 1.52
CA THR A 180 6.25 11.71 2.24
C THR A 180 5.12 12.22 1.36
N PRO A 181 3.87 11.72 1.47
CA PRO A 181 2.77 12.09 0.58
C PRO A 181 2.47 13.60 0.60
N HIS A 182 2.28 14.17 1.79
CA HIS A 182 2.09 15.61 2.03
C HIS A 182 2.38 15.97 3.49
N TYR A 183 2.64 17.25 3.76
CA TYR A 183 2.98 17.74 5.10
C TYR A 183 1.91 17.41 6.16
N ASN A 184 0.62 17.58 5.85
CA ASN A 184 -0.45 17.30 6.83
C ASN A 184 -0.42 15.84 7.33
N PHE A 185 -0.11 14.88 6.46
CA PHE A 185 0.01 13.48 6.86
C PHE A 185 1.14 13.30 7.87
N VAL A 186 2.29 13.92 7.60
CA VAL A 186 3.48 13.85 8.45
C VAL A 186 3.23 14.50 9.82
N SER A 187 2.57 15.65 9.84
CA SER A 187 2.21 16.36 11.08
C SER A 187 1.29 15.52 11.97
N GLU A 188 0.28 14.86 11.41
CA GLU A 188 -0.63 14.02 12.20
C GLU A 188 -0.02 12.65 12.56
N MET A 189 0.73 12.03 11.65
CA MET A 189 1.32 10.71 11.84
C MET A 189 2.51 10.75 12.81
N ASN A 190 3.43 11.71 12.65
CA ASN A 190 4.67 11.79 13.43
C ASN A 190 4.64 12.89 14.51
N GLY A 191 3.62 13.75 14.53
CA GLY A 191 3.53 14.89 15.44
C GLY A 191 4.56 15.99 15.16
N VAL A 192 5.17 16.01 13.97
CA VAL A 192 6.23 16.96 13.61
C VAL A 192 5.61 18.22 13.02
N ILE A 193 5.96 19.37 13.61
CA ILE A 193 5.64 20.68 13.07
C ILE A 193 6.85 21.17 12.28
N ALA A 194 6.63 21.56 11.04
CA ALA A 194 7.66 22.05 10.14
C ALA A 194 7.19 23.30 9.42
N ILE A 195 8.15 24.17 9.09
CA ILE A 195 7.95 25.40 8.33
C ILE A 195 8.75 25.26 7.05
N GLN A 196 8.13 25.58 5.92
CA GLN A 196 8.80 25.61 4.64
C GLN A 196 9.31 27.03 4.37
N ASP A 197 10.58 27.18 4.03
CA ASP A 197 11.16 28.46 3.64
C ASP A 197 10.82 28.85 2.19
N GLU A 198 11.27 30.03 1.76
CA GLU A 198 11.04 30.56 0.40
C GLU A 198 11.62 29.68 -0.72
N ASN A 199 12.61 28.85 -0.40
CA ASN A 199 13.25 27.92 -1.34
C ASN A 199 12.58 26.54 -1.34
N GLY A 200 11.51 26.35 -0.58
CA GLY A 200 10.82 25.07 -0.48
C GLY A 200 11.45 24.08 0.49
N VAL A 201 12.45 24.50 1.29
CA VAL A 201 13.14 23.62 2.24
C VAL A 201 12.38 23.61 3.57
N TRP A 202 12.07 22.41 4.06
CA TRP A 202 11.42 22.20 5.35
C TRP A 202 12.43 22.28 6.48
N GLN A 203 12.05 23.02 7.52
CA GLN A 203 12.80 23.18 8.77
C GLN A 203 11.88 22.84 9.95
N ILE A 204 12.45 22.25 11.00
CA ILE A 204 11.71 21.83 12.18
C ILE A 204 11.36 23.00 13.10
N ASP A 205 10.12 23.01 13.61
CA ASP A 205 9.76 23.73 14.83
C ASP A 205 9.81 22.75 16.02
N GLU A 206 10.89 22.79 16.79
CA GLU A 206 11.10 21.87 17.91
C GLU A 206 10.05 22.05 19.02
N ALA A 207 9.73 23.29 19.34
CA ALA A 207 8.77 23.62 20.40
C ALA A 207 7.35 23.22 19.98
N GLY A 208 6.98 23.54 18.74
CA GLY A 208 5.71 23.11 18.14
C GLY A 208 5.59 21.59 18.07
N THR A 209 6.66 20.90 17.66
CA THR A 209 6.71 19.43 17.61
C THR A 209 6.51 18.79 18.99
N ALA A 210 7.21 19.29 20.02
CA ALA A 210 7.06 18.78 21.38
C ALA A 210 5.62 18.97 21.92
N LYS A 211 5.02 20.14 21.63
CA LYS A 211 3.64 20.45 21.99
C LYS A 211 2.65 19.54 21.25
N LYS A 212 2.73 19.45 19.91
CA LYS A 212 1.86 18.61 19.08
C LYS A 212 1.93 17.14 19.49
N ARG A 213 3.13 16.62 19.74
CA ARG A 213 3.34 15.25 20.24
C ARG A 213 2.69 14.99 21.61
N THR A 214 2.68 15.99 22.49
CA THR A 214 1.98 15.90 23.79
C THR A 214 0.47 15.90 23.59
N GLU A 215 -0.04 16.74 22.69
CA GLU A 215 -1.45 16.83 22.35
C GLU A 215 -1.96 15.54 21.69
N LEU A 216 -1.22 14.96 20.74
CA LEU A 216 -1.58 13.70 20.08
C LEU A 216 -1.64 12.54 21.08
N ARG A 217 -0.74 12.48 22.06
CA ARG A 217 -0.81 11.46 23.13
C ARG A 217 -2.06 11.64 23.99
N LYS A 218 -2.45 12.87 24.31
CA LYS A 218 -3.69 13.15 25.03
C LYS A 218 -4.93 12.80 24.20
N ALA A 219 -4.92 13.12 22.90
CA ALA A 219 -5.99 12.78 21.98
C ALA A 219 -6.18 11.26 21.89
N ARG A 220 -5.09 10.50 21.71
CA ARG A 220 -5.09 9.02 21.71
C ARG A 220 -5.72 8.43 22.96
N LEU A 221 -5.41 9.00 24.13
CA LEU A 221 -6.03 8.56 25.40
C LEU A 221 -7.52 8.89 25.48
N ALA A 222 -7.94 10.05 24.94
CA ALA A 222 -9.33 10.49 24.98
C ALA A 222 -10.23 9.76 23.96
N GLU A 223 -9.68 9.36 22.81
CA GLU A 223 -10.39 8.62 21.76
C GLU A 223 -10.39 7.10 21.99
N SER A 224 -9.40 6.58 22.73
CA SER A 224 -9.31 5.15 23.02
C SER A 224 -10.40 4.68 23.99
N GLU A 225 -10.88 3.46 23.77
CA GLU A 225 -11.69 2.74 24.74
C GLU A 225 -10.89 1.62 25.43
N THR A 226 -11.44 1.08 26.51
CA THR A 226 -10.82 -0.09 27.15
C THR A 226 -10.95 -1.32 26.26
N ALA A 227 -9.95 -2.20 26.29
CA ALA A 227 -10.00 -3.47 25.57
C ALA A 227 -11.25 -4.32 25.92
N LYS A 228 -11.78 -4.18 27.14
CA LYS A 228 -13.00 -4.88 27.55
C LYS A 228 -14.25 -4.34 26.85
N SER A 229 -14.38 -3.01 26.73
CA SER A 229 -15.49 -2.37 26.03
C SER A 229 -15.52 -2.78 24.56
N TRP A 230 -14.36 -2.68 23.89
CA TRP A 230 -14.19 -3.15 22.52
C TRP A 230 -14.55 -4.64 22.38
N TRP A 231 -14.05 -5.49 23.28
CA TRP A 231 -14.30 -6.92 23.26
C TRP A 231 -15.79 -7.25 23.44
N ASP A 232 -16.51 -6.51 24.29
CA ASP A 232 -17.96 -6.71 24.48
C ASP A 232 -18.74 -6.40 23.20
N ALA A 233 -18.40 -5.29 22.53
CA ALA A 233 -19.01 -4.91 21.26
C ALA A 233 -18.72 -5.92 20.14
N GLU A 234 -17.46 -6.36 20.00
CA GLU A 234 -17.10 -7.36 18.99
C GLU A 234 -17.71 -8.73 19.31
N ARG A 235 -17.76 -9.15 20.58
CA ARG A 235 -18.42 -10.41 20.97
C ARG A 235 -19.91 -10.42 20.61
N GLN A 236 -20.60 -9.28 20.70
CA GLN A 236 -21.98 -9.19 20.25
C GLN A 236 -22.08 -9.54 18.76
N ARG A 237 -21.17 -9.00 17.92
CA ARG A 237 -21.09 -9.33 16.49
C ARG A 237 -20.80 -10.80 16.24
N ILE A 238 -19.91 -11.42 17.03
CA ILE A 238 -19.66 -12.87 16.98
C ILE A 238 -20.94 -13.64 17.29
N THR A 239 -21.65 -13.27 18.35
CA THR A 239 -22.87 -13.96 18.80
C THR A 239 -24.00 -13.84 17.76
N GLU A 240 -24.17 -12.65 17.19
CA GLU A 240 -25.16 -12.35 16.15
C GLU A 240 -24.71 -12.84 14.76
N LYS A 241 -23.47 -13.32 14.63
CA LYS A 241 -22.85 -13.81 13.39
C LYS A 241 -22.86 -12.77 12.25
N THR A 242 -22.68 -11.49 12.60
CA THR A 242 -22.74 -10.33 11.68
C THR A 242 -21.39 -10.06 11.00
N PHE A 243 -20.88 -11.09 10.30
CA PHE A 243 -19.67 -11.01 9.49
C PHE A 243 -20.00 -10.62 8.05
N THR A 244 -19.07 -9.96 7.36
CA THR A 244 -19.10 -9.91 5.91
C THR A 244 -18.92 -11.32 5.33
N PRO A 245 -19.47 -11.62 4.14
CA PRO A 245 -19.43 -12.96 3.56
C PRO A 245 -18.05 -13.62 3.56
N GLU A 246 -17.01 -12.88 3.18
CA GLU A 246 -15.64 -13.38 3.03
C GLU A 246 -15.01 -13.70 4.40
N VAL A 247 -15.27 -12.87 5.40
CA VAL A 247 -14.80 -13.09 6.79
C VAL A 247 -15.57 -14.24 7.42
N ARG A 248 -16.86 -14.37 7.12
CA ARG A 248 -17.69 -15.48 7.57
C ARG A 248 -17.15 -16.81 7.05
N GLU A 249 -16.87 -16.89 5.76
CA GLU A 249 -16.33 -18.08 5.11
C GLU A 249 -14.96 -18.46 5.69
N MET A 250 -14.06 -17.48 5.82
CA MET A 250 -12.75 -17.67 6.46
C MET A 250 -12.90 -18.27 7.87
N TYR A 251 -13.79 -17.72 8.70
CA TYR A 251 -14.03 -18.26 10.03
C TYR A 251 -14.75 -19.62 9.99
N ALA A 252 -15.72 -19.85 9.11
CA ALA A 252 -16.40 -21.14 8.98
C ALA A 252 -15.41 -22.27 8.72
N GLN A 253 -14.51 -22.08 7.74
CA GLN A 253 -13.45 -23.03 7.44
C GLN A 253 -12.45 -23.16 8.61
N SER A 254 -12.04 -22.05 9.21
CA SER A 254 -11.08 -22.07 10.33
C SER A 254 -11.64 -22.74 11.59
N LEU A 255 -12.94 -22.55 11.86
CA LEU A 255 -13.65 -23.15 13.00
C LEU A 255 -13.89 -24.66 12.83
N SER A 256 -13.68 -25.21 11.64
CA SER A 256 -13.67 -26.67 11.43
C SER A 256 -12.46 -27.35 12.11
N PHE A 257 -11.38 -26.59 12.37
CA PHE A 257 -10.21 -27.09 13.10
C PHE A 257 -10.44 -26.99 14.62
N GLU A 258 -10.50 -28.15 15.29
CA GLU A 258 -10.83 -28.26 16.72
C GLU A 258 -9.99 -27.33 17.62
N LYS A 259 -8.67 -27.26 17.39
CA LYS A 259 -7.78 -26.40 18.17
C LYS A 259 -8.17 -24.92 18.05
N PHE A 260 -8.39 -24.44 16.83
CA PHE A 260 -8.77 -23.06 16.58
C PHE A 260 -10.15 -22.76 17.14
N ASN A 261 -11.12 -23.66 16.95
CA ASN A 261 -12.47 -23.52 17.51
C ASN A 261 -12.44 -23.37 19.03
N ARG A 262 -11.65 -24.19 19.73
CA ARG A 262 -11.50 -24.11 21.19
C ARG A 262 -10.90 -22.78 21.63
N GLU A 263 -9.85 -22.31 20.97
CA GLU A 263 -9.21 -21.02 21.29
C GLU A 263 -10.15 -19.83 21.00
N PHE A 264 -10.82 -19.84 19.85
CA PHE A 264 -11.80 -18.84 19.46
C PHE A 264 -12.98 -18.80 20.44
N SER A 265 -13.58 -19.96 20.73
CA SER A 265 -14.74 -20.06 21.63
C SER A 265 -14.38 -19.68 23.06
N GLY A 266 -13.18 -20.05 23.51
CA GLY A 266 -12.66 -19.65 24.82
C GLY A 266 -12.41 -18.15 24.93
N PHE A 267 -11.79 -17.53 23.91
CA PHE A 267 -11.53 -16.10 23.88
C PHE A 267 -12.82 -15.28 23.82
N TRP A 268 -13.76 -15.66 22.95
CA TRP A 268 -15.04 -14.96 22.79
C TRP A 268 -16.12 -15.41 23.78
N GLN A 269 -15.84 -16.39 24.65
CA GLN A 269 -16.79 -16.96 25.61
C GLN A 269 -18.14 -17.33 24.98
N VAL A 270 -18.10 -17.98 23.80
CA VAL A 270 -19.30 -18.54 23.14
C VAL A 270 -19.40 -20.04 23.41
N GLU A 271 -20.58 -20.61 23.19
CA GLU A 271 -20.83 -22.03 23.45
C GLU A 271 -19.84 -22.94 22.68
N PRO A 272 -19.34 -24.01 23.31
CA PRO A 272 -18.50 -24.99 22.63
C PRO A 272 -19.19 -25.57 21.38
N GLY A 273 -18.45 -25.69 20.27
CA GLY A 273 -19.04 -26.09 18.99
C GLY A 273 -19.68 -24.93 18.24
N TYR A 274 -19.27 -23.69 18.53
CA TYR A 274 -19.62 -22.53 17.72
C TYR A 274 -19.24 -22.78 16.25
N THR A 275 -20.24 -22.72 15.38
CA THR A 275 -20.09 -22.89 13.93
C THR A 275 -20.73 -21.73 13.18
N LEU A 276 -20.18 -21.46 12.00
CA LEU A 276 -20.80 -20.62 11.00
C LEU A 276 -21.21 -21.54 9.86
N GLU A 277 -22.47 -21.48 9.45
CA GLU A 277 -22.89 -22.13 8.22
C GLU A 277 -22.20 -21.43 7.04
N GLU A 278 -21.61 -22.22 6.15
CA GLU A 278 -21.14 -21.76 4.84
C GLU A 278 -22.31 -21.10 4.11
N LEU A 279 -22.04 -19.99 3.44
CA LEU A 279 -23.06 -19.36 2.61
C LEU A 279 -23.34 -20.31 1.44
N ALA A 280 -24.61 -20.58 1.15
CA ALA A 280 -24.98 -21.37 -0.02
C ALA A 280 -24.40 -20.69 -1.28
N SER A 281 -23.56 -21.43 -2.00
CA SER A 281 -22.91 -21.01 -3.25
C SER A 281 -23.91 -20.66 -4.34
#